data_AF-A0A1W9ZB78-F1
#
_entry.id   AF-A0A1W9ZB78-F1
#
_cell.length_a   1.000
_cell.length_b   1.000
_cell.length_c   1.000
_cell.angle_alpha   90.00
_cell.angle_beta   90.00
_cell.angle_gamma   90.00
#
_symmetry.space_group_name_H-M   'P 1'
#
loop_
_entity.id
_entity.type
_entity.pdbx_description
1 polymer ?
#
loop_
_entity_poly.entity_id
_entity_poly.type
_entity_poly.pdbx_seq_one_letter_code
_entity_poly.pdbx_strand_id
1 'polypeptide(L)'
;MSFLVTMPDEMAVATAHLASIGTAVSQADLAAAAATTGVLPPAADDVSAAIATLFANEGAAYQALSAQAKTFHDQFVSTLAAAASSYGGTEAASVSPLQTVEQDLLNAVNAPTQILFARPLIGNGANGAPGSGNNGGDGGILFGNGGNGGSGAAGQKGGNGGAAGLFGGTAGAGGNGGAMTGGTAPSGAGGTGGAAGLFGTGGAGGTGGFSVNSAGAGGAGGAGGMLVGNGGSGGLGGTAGAVGGAGGAGGQAGLFGVGGAGGAAGVSSNDVGSAGGAGGAGGMLFGAG
;
A
#
# COMPACT_ATOMS: atom_id res chain seq x y z
N MET A 1 7.01 -10.08 -35.81
CA MET A 1 7.53 -10.20 -34.43
C MET A 1 6.47 -10.90 -33.61
N SER A 2 6.67 -12.18 -33.26
CA SER A 2 5.74 -12.88 -32.35
C SER A 2 6.07 -12.45 -30.92
N PHE A 3 5.11 -11.87 -30.21
CA PHE A 3 5.26 -11.62 -28.78
C PHE A 3 5.08 -12.94 -28.04
N LEU A 4 6.10 -13.38 -27.32
CA LEU A 4 6.00 -14.48 -26.37
C LEU A 4 5.46 -13.90 -25.07
N VAL A 5 4.20 -14.18 -24.74
CA VAL A 5 3.62 -13.81 -23.44
C VAL A 5 3.86 -14.98 -22.50
N THR A 6 4.73 -14.80 -21.52
CA THR A 6 4.90 -15.76 -20.41
C THR A 6 4.05 -15.32 -19.23
N MET A 7 3.38 -16.25 -18.56
CA MET A 7 2.70 -16.02 -17.29
C MET A 7 3.41 -16.83 -16.19
N PRO A 8 4.49 -16.29 -15.58
CA PRO A 8 5.28 -17.03 -14.59
C PRO A 8 4.46 -17.54 -13.41
N ASP A 9 3.47 -16.77 -12.98
CA ASP A 9 2.56 -17.14 -11.87
C ASP A 9 1.72 -18.38 -12.22
N GLU A 10 1.16 -18.45 -13.42
CA GLU A 10 0.39 -19.60 -13.90
C GLU A 10 1.29 -20.84 -14.08
N MET A 11 2.54 -20.66 -14.52
CA MET A 11 3.52 -21.75 -14.60
C MET A 11 3.91 -22.28 -13.23
N ALA A 12 4.01 -21.43 -12.21
CA ALA A 12 4.27 -21.85 -10.83
C ALA A 12 3.10 -22.68 -10.27
N VAL A 13 1.86 -22.26 -10.52
CA VAL A 13 0.65 -23.02 -10.15
C VAL A 13 0.60 -24.38 -10.85
N ALA A 14 0.84 -24.41 -12.16
CA ALA A 14 0.88 -25.66 -12.94
C ALA A 14 1.96 -26.63 -12.42
N THR A 15 3.13 -26.11 -12.05
CA THR A 15 4.24 -26.90 -11.47
C THR A 15 3.81 -27.55 -10.14
N ALA A 16 3.10 -26.81 -9.27
CA ALA A 16 2.58 -27.33 -8.01
C ALA A 16 1.53 -28.44 -8.23
N HIS A 17 0.64 -28.27 -9.21
CA HIS A 17 -0.32 -29.32 -9.58
C HIS A 17 0.37 -30.59 -10.10
N LEU A 18 1.38 -30.45 -10.96
CA LEU A 18 2.15 -31.59 -11.46
C LEU A 18 2.87 -32.33 -10.33
N ALA A 19 3.47 -31.61 -9.37
CA ALA A 19 4.08 -32.24 -8.20
C ALA A 19 3.06 -33.03 -7.36
N SER A 20 1.84 -32.50 -7.21
CA SER A 20 0.73 -33.19 -6.53
C SER A 20 0.30 -34.46 -7.27
N ILE A 21 0.17 -34.40 -8.60
CA ILE A 21 -0.16 -35.57 -9.44
C ILE A 21 0.92 -36.65 -9.30
N GLY A 22 2.20 -36.28 -9.40
CA GLY A 22 3.31 -37.23 -9.26
C GLY A 22 3.33 -37.91 -7.89
N THR A 23 2.98 -37.18 -6.83
CA THR A 23 2.84 -37.74 -5.48
C THR A 23 1.67 -38.72 -5.39
N ALA A 24 0.50 -38.36 -5.94
CA ALA A 24 -0.69 -39.21 -5.92
C ALA A 24 -0.47 -40.52 -6.68
N VAL A 25 0.14 -40.46 -7.87
CA VAL A 25 0.47 -41.64 -8.70
C VAL A 25 1.47 -42.53 -7.96
N SER A 26 2.56 -41.97 -7.44
CA SER A 26 3.55 -42.74 -6.69
C SER A 26 2.97 -43.44 -5.45
N GLN A 27 2.01 -42.82 -4.77
CA GLN A 27 1.32 -43.45 -3.64
C GLN A 27 0.40 -44.58 -4.08
N ALA A 28 -0.31 -44.41 -5.20
CA ALA A 28 -1.17 -45.45 -5.76
C ALA A 28 -0.35 -46.67 -6.22
N ASP A 29 0.78 -46.45 -6.89
CA ASP A 29 1.68 -47.52 -7.34
C ASP A 29 2.25 -48.33 -6.16
N LEU A 30 2.64 -47.63 -5.08
CA LEU A 30 3.10 -48.28 -3.84
C LEU A 30 1.99 -49.07 -3.15
N ALA A 31 0.77 -48.53 -3.10
CA ALA A 31 -0.37 -49.22 -2.48
C ALA A 31 -0.76 -50.49 -3.24
N ALA A 32 -0.63 -50.50 -4.57
CA ALA A 32 -0.95 -51.64 -5.42
C ALA A 32 0.18 -52.69 -5.51
N ALA A 33 1.41 -52.36 -5.09
CA ALA A 33 2.58 -53.20 -5.28
C ALA A 33 2.42 -54.63 -4.73
N ALA A 34 2.01 -54.76 -3.46
CA ALA A 34 1.86 -56.08 -2.83
C ALA A 34 0.75 -56.92 -3.49
N ALA A 35 -0.36 -56.31 -3.87
CA ALA A 35 -1.49 -57.00 -4.49
C ALA A 35 -1.19 -57.53 -5.89
N THR A 36 -0.37 -56.81 -6.66
CA THR A 36 -0.01 -57.15 -8.04
C THR A 36 1.17 -58.13 -8.14
N THR A 37 2.07 -58.12 -7.15
CA THR A 37 3.27 -58.99 -7.13
C THR A 37 3.12 -60.24 -6.28
N GLY A 38 2.18 -60.23 -5.33
CA GLY A 38 1.90 -61.33 -4.41
C GLY A 38 0.75 -62.26 -4.82
N VAL A 39 0.49 -62.41 -6.12
CA VAL A 39 -0.63 -63.23 -6.64
C VAL A 39 -0.39 -64.70 -6.30
N LEU A 40 -1.32 -65.30 -5.55
CA LEU A 40 -1.27 -66.72 -5.19
C LEU A 40 -1.99 -67.58 -6.24
N PRO A 41 -1.52 -68.82 -6.50
CA PRO A 41 -2.20 -69.72 -7.42
C PRO A 41 -3.55 -70.17 -6.85
N PRO A 42 -4.64 -70.15 -7.65
CA PRO A 42 -5.98 -70.53 -7.18
C PRO A 42 -6.14 -72.03 -6.91
N ALA A 43 -5.24 -72.87 -7.43
CA ALA A 43 -5.18 -74.31 -7.18
C ALA A 43 -3.72 -74.81 -7.24
N ALA A 44 -3.48 -76.04 -6.78
CA ALA A 44 -2.15 -76.63 -6.65
C ALA A 44 -1.59 -77.21 -7.97
N ASP A 45 -2.24 -76.94 -9.11
CA ASP A 45 -1.79 -77.41 -10.41
C ASP A 45 -0.74 -76.47 -11.04
N ASP A 46 0.08 -77.02 -11.93
CA ASP A 46 1.17 -76.30 -12.58
C ASP A 46 0.67 -75.14 -13.46
N VAL A 47 -0.56 -75.20 -14.00
CA VAL A 47 -1.13 -74.12 -14.83
C VAL A 47 -1.49 -72.92 -13.96
N SER A 48 -2.14 -73.16 -12.82
CA SER A 48 -2.42 -72.12 -11.81
C SER A 48 -1.14 -71.46 -11.28
N ALA A 49 -0.08 -72.24 -11.03
CA ALA A 49 1.23 -71.72 -10.60
C ALA A 49 1.91 -70.89 -11.69
N ALA A 50 1.86 -71.33 -12.94
CA ALA A 50 2.43 -70.59 -14.08
C ALA A 50 1.69 -69.26 -14.32
N ILE A 51 0.36 -69.24 -14.22
CA ILE A 51 -0.45 -68.02 -14.38
C ILE A 51 -0.17 -67.02 -13.25
N ALA A 52 -0.10 -67.48 -11.99
CA ALA A 52 0.26 -66.62 -10.85
C ALA A 52 1.66 -65.99 -11.03
N THR A 53 2.63 -66.77 -11.52
CA THR A 53 3.98 -66.30 -11.82
C THR A 53 4.00 -65.28 -12.96
N LEU A 54 3.18 -65.47 -14.01
CA LEU A 54 3.04 -64.51 -15.10
C LEU A 54 2.54 -63.14 -14.57
N PHE A 55 1.48 -63.13 -13.76
CA PHE A 55 0.95 -61.90 -13.18
C PHE A 55 1.94 -61.23 -12.23
N ALA A 56 2.66 -62.00 -11.40
CA ALA A 56 3.69 -61.45 -10.52
C ALA A 56 4.84 -60.79 -11.30
N ASN A 57 5.26 -61.40 -12.42
CA ASN A 57 6.28 -60.84 -13.30
C ASN A 57 5.80 -59.55 -14.01
N GLU A 58 4.55 -59.52 -14.47
CA GLU A 58 3.95 -58.32 -15.07
C GLU A 58 3.84 -57.18 -14.04
N GLY A 59 3.41 -57.51 -12.81
CA GLY A 59 3.37 -56.55 -11.69
C GLY A 59 4.76 -55.99 -11.38
N ALA A 60 5.80 -56.82 -11.37
CA ALA A 60 7.18 -56.37 -11.17
C ALA A 60 7.69 -55.48 -12.32
N ALA A 61 7.35 -55.81 -13.57
CA ALA A 61 7.68 -54.99 -14.74
C ALA A 61 6.97 -53.62 -14.70
N TYR A 62 5.70 -53.60 -14.32
CA TYR A 62 4.93 -52.37 -14.10
C TYR A 62 5.57 -51.48 -13.02
N GLN A 63 6.00 -52.05 -11.90
CA GLN A 63 6.66 -51.30 -10.81
C GLN A 63 7.99 -50.68 -11.28
N ALA A 64 8.79 -51.42 -12.06
CA ALA A 64 10.03 -50.89 -12.63
C ALA A 64 9.78 -49.72 -13.60
N LEU A 65 8.75 -49.83 -14.44
CA LEU A 65 8.35 -48.77 -15.36
C LEU A 65 7.83 -47.53 -14.60
N SER A 66 7.04 -47.74 -13.54
CA SER A 66 6.48 -46.65 -12.72
C SER A 66 7.57 -45.87 -11.99
N ALA A 67 8.64 -46.54 -11.53
CA ALA A 67 9.83 -45.87 -10.97
C ALA A 67 10.58 -45.02 -12.01
N GLN A 68 10.68 -45.49 -13.26
CA GLN A 68 11.27 -44.72 -14.36
C GLN A 68 10.40 -43.50 -14.72
N ALA A 69 9.08 -43.69 -14.80
CA ALA A 69 8.11 -42.62 -15.05
C ALA A 69 8.15 -41.55 -13.94
N LYS A 70 8.27 -41.96 -12.67
CA LYS A 70 8.47 -41.04 -11.55
C LYS A 70 9.72 -40.18 -11.72
N THR A 71 10.85 -40.81 -12.06
CA THR A 71 12.12 -40.08 -12.26
C THR A 71 12.00 -39.06 -13.38
N PHE A 72 11.38 -39.44 -14.50
CA PHE A 72 11.10 -38.52 -15.60
C PHE A 72 10.18 -37.36 -15.17
N HIS A 73 9.10 -37.66 -14.45
CA HIS A 73 8.16 -36.66 -13.94
C HIS A 73 8.84 -35.65 -13.01
N ASP A 74 9.66 -36.12 -12.07
CA ASP A 74 10.41 -35.26 -11.14
C ASP A 74 11.38 -34.33 -11.90
N GLN A 75 12.06 -34.85 -12.94
CA GLN A 75 12.93 -34.05 -13.81
C GLN A 75 12.15 -33.02 -14.63
N PHE A 76 10.98 -33.39 -15.16
CA PHE A 76 10.10 -32.49 -15.89
C PHE A 76 9.63 -31.32 -15.02
N VAL A 77 9.11 -31.61 -13.83
CA VAL A 77 8.64 -30.61 -12.86
C VAL A 77 9.77 -29.67 -12.44
N SER A 78 10.96 -30.22 -12.15
CA SER A 78 12.15 -29.42 -11.79
C SER A 78 12.57 -28.46 -12.92
N THR A 79 12.58 -28.96 -14.17
CA THR A 79 12.94 -28.16 -15.34
C THR A 79 11.93 -27.04 -15.59
N LEU A 80 10.63 -27.33 -15.43
CA LEU A 80 9.58 -26.34 -15.58
C LEU A 80 9.66 -25.23 -14.51
N ALA A 81 9.96 -25.60 -13.26
CA ALA A 81 10.18 -24.64 -12.18
C ALA A 81 11.38 -23.71 -12.45
N ALA A 82 12.47 -24.26 -12.99
CA ALA A 82 13.65 -23.50 -13.37
C ALA A 82 13.35 -22.53 -14.53
N ALA A 83 12.58 -22.97 -15.53
CA ALA A 83 12.15 -22.12 -16.64
C ALA A 83 11.26 -20.97 -16.16
N ALA A 84 10.26 -21.25 -15.31
CA ALA A 84 9.37 -20.23 -14.74
C ALA A 84 10.16 -19.16 -13.96
N SER A 85 11.15 -19.58 -13.16
CA SER A 85 12.03 -18.68 -12.43
C SER A 85 12.90 -17.81 -13.35
N SER A 86 13.41 -18.38 -14.45
CA SER A 86 14.20 -17.63 -15.43
C SER A 86 13.38 -16.58 -16.18
N TYR A 87 12.13 -16.90 -16.55
CA TYR A 87 11.24 -15.95 -17.22
C TYR A 87 10.78 -14.84 -16.27
N GLY A 88 10.36 -15.17 -15.04
CA GLY A 88 10.03 -14.17 -14.02
C GLY A 88 11.22 -13.27 -13.64
N GLY A 89 12.43 -13.84 -13.58
CA GLY A 89 13.65 -13.07 -13.35
C GLY A 89 13.99 -12.09 -14.49
N THR A 90 13.69 -12.46 -15.73
CA THR A 90 13.91 -11.59 -16.90
C THR A 90 12.91 -10.43 -16.94
N GLU A 91 11.65 -10.66 -16.56
CA GLU A 91 10.66 -9.57 -16.42
C GLU A 91 11.08 -8.58 -15.32
N ALA A 92 11.49 -9.08 -14.14
CA ALA A 92 11.97 -8.23 -13.05
C ALA A 92 13.22 -7.41 -13.45
N ALA A 93 14.18 -8.05 -14.13
CA ALA A 93 15.41 -7.40 -14.60
C ALA A 93 15.19 -6.44 -15.78
N SER A 94 14.04 -6.49 -16.46
CA SER A 94 13.70 -5.54 -17.52
C SER A 94 13.05 -4.26 -16.99
N VAL A 95 12.42 -4.31 -15.81
CA VAL A 95 11.77 -3.15 -15.16
C VAL A 95 12.77 -2.33 -14.33
N SER A 96 13.70 -3.00 -13.64
CA SER A 96 14.65 -2.33 -12.73
C SER A 96 15.59 -1.32 -13.41
N PRO A 97 16.12 -1.54 -14.64
CA PRO A 97 17.04 -0.59 -15.26
C PRO A 97 16.33 0.71 -15.67
N LEU A 98 15.05 0.63 -16.07
CA LEU A 98 14.27 1.82 -16.40
C LEU A 98 13.98 2.66 -15.14
N GLN A 99 13.65 2.01 -14.02
CA GLN A 99 13.45 2.72 -12.75
C GLN A 99 14.73 3.42 -12.26
N THR A 100 15.90 2.79 -12.42
CA THR A 100 17.18 3.43 -12.09
C THR A 100 17.48 4.62 -13.00
N VAL A 101 17.27 4.48 -14.32
CA VAL A 101 17.48 5.57 -15.28
C VAL A 101 16.52 6.74 -15.03
N GLU A 102 15.25 6.46 -14.71
CA GLU A 102 14.28 7.48 -14.33
C GLU A 102 14.72 8.23 -13.07
N GLN A 103 15.17 7.51 -12.04
CA GLN A 103 15.64 8.12 -10.80
C GLN A 103 16.91 8.94 -11.00
N ASP A 104 17.86 8.47 -11.82
CA ASP A 104 19.07 9.21 -12.17
C ASP A 104 18.76 10.48 -12.95
N LEU A 105 17.81 10.42 -13.89
CA LEU A 105 17.35 11.58 -14.62
C LEU A 105 16.64 12.59 -13.71
N LEU A 106 15.75 12.12 -12.83
CA LEU A 106 15.10 12.99 -11.83
C LEU A 106 16.12 13.64 -10.90
N ASN A 107 17.13 12.89 -10.47
CA ASN A 107 18.22 13.42 -9.65
C ASN A 107 19.03 14.47 -10.42
N ALA A 108 19.36 14.22 -11.69
CA ALA A 108 20.10 15.17 -12.53
C ALA A 108 19.30 16.46 -12.79
N VAL A 109 18.00 16.35 -13.04
CA VAL A 109 17.08 17.49 -13.24
C VAL A 109 16.90 18.29 -11.95
N ASN A 110 16.81 17.61 -10.81
CA ASN A 110 16.59 18.25 -9.51
C ASN A 110 17.88 18.78 -8.86
N ALA A 111 19.07 18.26 -9.21
CA ALA A 111 20.32 18.62 -8.57
C ALA A 111 20.58 20.14 -8.50
N PRO A 112 20.36 20.93 -9.57
CA PRO A 112 20.59 22.37 -9.52
C PRO A 112 19.70 23.08 -8.48
N THR A 113 18.41 22.73 -8.40
CA THR A 113 17.48 23.38 -7.47
C THR A 113 17.61 22.84 -6.05
N GLN A 114 17.98 21.57 -5.89
CA GLN A 114 18.29 21.02 -4.57
C GLN A 114 19.48 21.75 -3.94
N ILE A 115 20.51 22.06 -4.73
CA ILE A 115 21.67 22.85 -4.26
C ILE A 115 21.25 24.29 -3.94
N LEU A 116 20.46 24.92 -4.83
CA LEU A 116 20.20 26.35 -4.73
C LEU A 116 19.07 26.71 -3.76
N PHE A 117 18.08 25.83 -3.61
CA PHE A 117 16.83 26.10 -2.89
C PHE A 117 16.48 25.04 -1.84
N ALA A 118 17.34 24.02 -1.65
CA ALA A 118 17.07 22.85 -0.80
C ALA A 118 15.73 22.17 -1.13
N ARG A 119 15.28 22.29 -2.38
CA ARG A 119 14.00 21.79 -2.88
C ARG A 119 14.14 21.25 -4.30
N PRO A 120 13.47 20.12 -4.62
CA PRO A 120 13.50 19.59 -5.97
C PRO A 120 12.75 20.53 -6.92
N LEU A 121 13.10 20.52 -8.20
CA LEU A 121 12.37 21.23 -9.24
C LEU A 121 11.05 20.51 -9.50
N ILE A 122 11.12 19.17 -9.57
CA ILE A 122 10.00 18.25 -9.79
C ILE A 122 10.11 17.10 -8.80
N GLY A 123 9.02 16.79 -8.11
CA GLY A 123 8.95 15.62 -7.22
C GLY A 123 8.01 15.84 -6.04
N ASN A 124 7.54 14.76 -5.43
CA ASN A 124 6.68 14.86 -4.26
C ASN A 124 7.48 15.18 -2.99
N GLY A 125 6.83 15.87 -2.06
CA GLY A 125 7.36 16.10 -0.73
C GLY A 125 7.31 14.82 0.12
N ALA A 126 8.30 14.66 0.99
CA ALA A 126 8.36 13.52 1.91
C ALA A 126 7.27 13.63 2.99
N ASN A 127 6.62 12.53 3.32
CA ASN A 127 5.67 12.52 4.43
C ASN A 127 6.42 12.62 5.77
N GLY A 128 5.83 13.35 6.73
CA GLY A 128 6.29 13.35 8.11
C GLY A 128 6.10 11.97 8.74
N ALA A 129 7.05 11.56 9.58
CA ALA A 129 6.99 10.26 10.23
C ALA A 129 5.80 10.17 11.21
N PRO A 130 5.02 9.07 11.24
CA PRO A 130 3.95 8.90 12.21
C PRO A 130 4.45 9.00 13.66
N GLY A 131 3.65 9.63 14.53
CA GLY A 131 4.00 9.83 15.94
C GLY A 131 5.10 10.86 16.20
N SER A 132 5.70 11.48 15.18
CA SER A 132 6.75 12.48 15.37
C SER A 132 6.23 13.91 15.49
N GLY A 133 5.04 14.20 14.96
CA GLY A 133 4.56 15.56 14.76
C GLY A 133 5.36 16.33 13.70
N ASN A 134 6.26 15.68 12.95
CA ASN A 134 7.05 16.33 11.92
C ASN A 134 6.17 16.76 10.74
N ASN A 135 6.46 17.92 10.18
CA ASN A 135 5.79 18.40 8.98
C ASN A 135 6.09 17.49 7.79
N GLY A 136 5.15 17.43 6.85
CA GLY A 136 5.43 16.93 5.51
C GLY A 136 6.31 17.93 4.77
N GLY A 137 7.25 17.42 4.00
CA GLY A 137 8.07 18.22 3.10
C GLY A 137 7.23 18.81 1.97
N ASP A 138 7.66 19.96 1.46
CA ASP A 138 7.02 20.55 0.29
C ASP A 138 7.28 19.72 -0.97
N GLY A 139 6.33 19.73 -1.90
CA GLY A 139 6.53 19.29 -3.27
C GLY A 139 7.55 20.16 -4.01
N GLY A 140 7.98 19.64 -5.15
CA GLY A 140 8.93 20.30 -6.04
C GLY A 140 8.43 21.67 -6.49
N ILE A 141 9.36 22.57 -6.79
CA ILE A 141 9.08 23.98 -7.06
C ILE A 141 8.03 24.13 -8.18
N LEU A 142 8.15 23.36 -9.26
CA LEU A 142 7.23 23.43 -10.41
C LEU A 142 6.09 22.41 -10.29
N PHE A 143 6.43 21.15 -10.06
CA PHE A 143 5.48 20.05 -10.02
C PHE A 143 5.78 19.14 -8.83
N GLY A 144 4.73 18.74 -8.13
CA GLY A 144 4.86 17.82 -7.01
C GLY A 144 3.74 17.96 -6.00
N ASN A 145 3.32 16.83 -5.45
CA ASN A 145 2.41 16.83 -4.31
C ASN A 145 3.17 17.20 -3.04
N GLY A 146 2.52 17.92 -2.14
CA GLY A 146 3.05 18.13 -0.79
C GLY A 146 2.99 16.85 0.02
N GLY A 147 3.97 16.62 0.89
CA GLY A 147 3.98 15.48 1.81
C GLY A 147 2.95 15.67 2.92
N ASN A 148 2.35 14.59 3.40
CA ASN A 148 1.46 14.63 4.56
C ASN A 148 2.24 14.89 5.84
N GLY A 149 1.67 15.66 6.76
CA GLY A 149 2.21 15.83 8.11
C GLY A 149 2.14 14.53 8.92
N GLY A 150 3.17 14.25 9.70
CA GLY A 150 3.19 13.12 10.63
C GLY A 150 2.24 13.34 11.80
N SER A 151 1.57 12.29 12.27
CA SER A 151 0.77 12.39 13.50
C SER A 151 1.64 12.74 14.71
N GLY A 152 1.07 13.43 15.70
CA GLY A 152 1.78 13.77 16.94
C GLY A 152 1.91 12.57 17.88
N ALA A 153 3.01 12.52 18.64
CA ALA A 153 3.14 11.67 19.83
C ALA A 153 2.12 12.10 20.90
N ALA A 154 1.96 11.30 21.97
CA ALA A 154 1.03 11.62 23.04
C ALA A 154 1.18 13.06 23.56
N GLY A 155 0.08 13.83 23.56
CA GLY A 155 0.06 15.25 23.94
C GLY A 155 0.70 16.22 22.94
N GLN A 156 1.33 15.74 21.87
CA GLN A 156 1.98 16.57 20.86
C GLN A 156 1.11 16.85 19.66
N LYS A 157 1.24 18.05 19.09
CA LYS A 157 0.54 18.47 17.87
C LYS A 157 0.98 17.62 16.66
N GLY A 158 0.06 17.38 15.74
CA GLY A 158 0.36 16.78 14.45
C GLY A 158 1.11 17.76 13.52
N GLY A 159 1.99 17.22 12.69
CA GLY A 159 2.77 17.99 11.73
C GLY A 159 1.90 18.64 10.67
N ASN A 160 2.34 19.76 10.12
CA ASN A 160 1.65 20.40 9.01
C ASN A 160 1.88 19.62 7.73
N GLY A 161 0.91 19.65 6.80
CA GLY A 161 1.11 19.18 5.44
C GLY A 161 2.03 20.12 4.65
N GLY A 162 2.81 19.55 3.74
CA GLY A 162 3.70 20.30 2.84
C GLY A 162 2.94 20.99 1.71
N ALA A 163 3.51 22.08 1.19
CA ALA A 163 2.94 22.77 0.05
C ALA A 163 3.05 21.94 -1.25
N ALA A 164 2.12 22.13 -2.18
CA ALA A 164 2.24 21.58 -3.54
C ALA A 164 3.18 22.42 -4.42
N GLY A 165 3.56 21.89 -5.57
CA GLY A 165 4.30 22.61 -6.60
C GLY A 165 3.49 23.72 -7.28
N LEU A 166 4.19 24.66 -7.92
CA LEU A 166 3.58 25.87 -8.47
C LEU A 166 2.55 25.57 -9.57
N PHE A 167 2.82 24.66 -10.49
CA PHE A 167 1.98 24.44 -11.67
C PHE A 167 1.13 23.17 -11.57
N GLY A 168 1.42 22.29 -10.62
CA GLY A 168 0.63 21.08 -10.45
C GLY A 168 1.03 20.26 -9.23
N GLY A 169 0.00 19.70 -8.59
CA GLY A 169 0.10 18.84 -7.42
C GLY A 169 -1.05 19.10 -6.45
N THR A 170 -1.25 18.17 -5.54
CA THR A 170 -2.14 18.33 -4.38
C THR A 170 -1.31 18.62 -3.15
N ALA A 171 -1.73 19.58 -2.34
CA ALA A 171 -0.99 19.88 -1.12
C ALA A 171 -1.22 18.80 -0.05
N GLY A 172 -0.24 18.62 0.82
CA GLY A 172 -0.26 17.55 1.81
C GLY A 172 -1.29 17.78 2.90
N ALA A 173 -1.89 16.72 3.43
CA ALA A 173 -2.76 16.82 4.59
C ALA A 173 -1.97 17.10 5.88
N GLY A 174 -2.57 17.81 6.82
CA GLY A 174 -2.04 17.95 8.17
C GLY A 174 -2.16 16.64 8.95
N GLY A 175 -1.15 16.32 9.75
CA GLY A 175 -1.13 15.16 10.62
C GLY A 175 -2.07 15.32 11.82
N ASN A 176 -2.62 14.22 12.32
CA ASN A 176 -3.50 14.24 13.47
C ASN A 176 -2.73 14.58 14.76
N GLY A 177 -3.38 15.28 15.68
CA GLY A 177 -2.84 15.51 17.02
C GLY A 177 -2.77 14.24 17.85
N GLY A 178 -1.73 14.11 18.67
CA GLY A 178 -1.54 12.94 19.50
C GLY A 178 -2.46 12.94 20.73
N ALA A 179 -3.05 11.77 21.00
CA ALA A 179 -3.95 11.60 22.13
C ALA A 179 -3.23 11.69 23.49
N MET A 180 -3.93 12.11 24.54
CA MET A 180 -3.40 12.18 25.90
C MET A 180 -4.39 11.58 26.90
N THR A 181 -4.12 10.35 27.36
CA THR A 181 -4.99 9.60 28.28
C THR A 181 -4.50 9.64 29.75
N GLY A 182 -3.33 10.25 30.02
CA GLY A 182 -2.77 10.38 31.36
C GLY A 182 -2.22 11.79 31.63
N GLY A 183 -2.53 12.34 32.82
CA GLY A 183 -2.10 13.68 33.26
C GLY A 183 -3.16 14.78 33.05
N THR A 184 -2.87 15.99 33.55
CA THR A 184 -3.73 17.17 33.42
C THR A 184 -3.51 17.95 32.10
N ALA A 185 -2.56 17.51 31.27
CA ALA A 185 -2.20 18.20 30.04
C ALA A 185 -3.23 17.93 28.91
N PRO A 186 -3.48 18.94 28.05
CA PRO A 186 -4.35 18.76 26.88
C PRO A 186 -3.69 17.83 25.86
N SER A 187 -4.50 17.18 25.02
CA SER A 187 -3.99 16.44 23.86
C SER A 187 -3.52 17.38 22.75
N GLY A 188 -2.74 16.83 21.83
CA GLY A 188 -2.20 17.60 20.71
C GLY A 188 -3.28 18.08 19.74
N ALA A 189 -3.11 19.28 19.19
CA ALA A 189 -3.92 19.78 18.09
C ALA A 189 -3.58 19.07 16.77
N GLY A 190 -4.49 19.09 15.80
CA GLY A 190 -4.22 18.70 14.43
C GLY A 190 -3.26 19.66 13.72
N GLY A 191 -2.49 19.13 12.77
CA GLY A 191 -1.64 19.91 11.87
C GLY A 191 -2.45 20.64 10.82
N THR A 192 -1.96 21.77 10.33
CA THR A 192 -2.61 22.46 9.21
C THR A 192 -2.38 21.71 7.91
N GLY A 193 -3.34 21.72 6.99
CA GLY A 193 -3.13 21.27 5.63
C GLY A 193 -2.16 22.20 4.88
N GLY A 194 -1.44 21.65 3.91
CA GLY A 194 -0.53 22.41 3.05
C GLY A 194 -1.28 23.26 2.03
N ALA A 195 -0.64 24.33 1.54
CA ALA A 195 -1.18 25.17 0.48
C ALA A 195 -0.85 24.63 -0.91
N ALA A 196 -1.76 24.80 -1.86
CA ALA A 196 -1.48 24.57 -3.28
C ALA A 196 -0.75 25.77 -3.92
N GLY A 197 -0.25 25.56 -5.14
CA GLY A 197 0.44 26.59 -5.93
C GLY A 197 -0.51 27.47 -6.74
N LEU A 198 -0.20 27.67 -8.02
CA LEU A 198 -1.07 28.36 -8.99
C LEU A 198 -2.32 27.54 -9.28
N PHE A 199 -2.15 26.22 -9.36
CA PHE A 199 -3.20 25.23 -9.56
C PHE A 199 -3.16 24.17 -8.46
N GLY A 200 -4.30 23.53 -8.21
CA GLY A 200 -4.40 22.37 -7.32
C GLY A 200 -5.21 22.63 -6.06
N THR A 201 -5.44 21.59 -5.27
CA THR A 201 -6.27 21.67 -4.06
C THR A 201 -5.43 21.81 -2.81
N GLY A 202 -5.92 22.61 -1.87
CA GLY A 202 -5.34 22.71 -0.53
C GLY A 202 -5.49 21.41 0.24
N GLY A 203 -4.54 21.13 1.12
CA GLY A 203 -4.54 19.92 1.94
C GLY A 203 -5.58 19.99 3.04
N ALA A 204 -6.15 18.86 3.45
CA ALA A 204 -7.04 18.83 4.60
C ALA A 204 -6.26 19.12 5.90
N GLY A 205 -6.90 19.77 6.88
CA GLY A 205 -6.37 19.88 8.23
C GLY A 205 -6.46 18.55 8.99
N GLY A 206 -5.48 18.29 9.86
CA GLY A 206 -5.45 17.10 10.71
C GLY A 206 -6.49 17.18 11.82
N THR A 207 -6.97 16.04 12.32
CA THR A 207 -7.89 16.04 13.47
C THR A 207 -7.15 16.37 14.76
N GLY A 208 -7.86 16.97 15.72
CA GLY A 208 -7.37 17.11 17.08
C GLY A 208 -7.25 15.76 17.79
N GLY A 209 -6.32 15.68 18.75
CA GLY A 209 -6.12 14.50 19.58
C GLY A 209 -7.23 14.31 20.62
N PHE A 210 -7.42 13.06 21.03
CA PHE A 210 -8.33 12.69 22.12
C PHE A 210 -7.72 12.99 23.49
N SER A 211 -8.51 13.40 24.48
CA SER A 211 -8.04 13.46 25.88
C SER A 211 -9.10 13.13 26.93
N VAL A 212 -8.71 12.87 28.17
CA VAL A 212 -9.68 12.76 29.28
C VAL A 212 -10.13 14.12 29.83
N ASN A 213 -9.39 15.19 29.53
CA ASN A 213 -9.65 16.55 30.00
C ASN A 213 -10.07 17.45 28.82
N SER A 214 -9.12 18.20 28.26
CA SER A 214 -9.35 19.09 27.12
C SER A 214 -8.74 18.51 25.85
N ALA A 215 -9.57 18.31 24.82
CA ALA A 215 -9.13 17.74 23.56
C ALA A 215 -8.36 18.75 22.70
N GLY A 216 -7.61 18.24 21.73
CA GLY A 216 -6.90 19.08 20.77
C GLY A 216 -7.87 19.68 19.77
N ALA A 217 -7.62 20.91 19.32
CA ALA A 217 -8.37 21.48 18.20
C ALA A 217 -8.02 20.78 16.88
N GLY A 218 -8.94 20.78 15.93
CA GLY A 218 -8.66 20.41 14.54
C GLY A 218 -7.76 21.44 13.85
N GLY A 219 -6.90 20.97 12.95
CA GLY A 219 -6.04 21.82 12.15
C GLY A 219 -6.82 22.53 11.04
N ALA A 220 -6.39 23.72 10.63
CA ALA A 220 -6.99 24.40 9.48
C ALA A 220 -6.71 23.65 8.17
N GLY A 221 -7.65 23.70 7.24
CA GLY A 221 -7.44 23.29 5.85
C GLY A 221 -6.50 24.27 5.13
N GLY A 222 -5.73 23.75 4.18
CA GLY A 222 -4.81 24.54 3.38
C GLY A 222 -5.50 25.29 2.25
N ALA A 223 -4.88 26.36 1.77
CA ALA A 223 -5.41 27.13 0.64
C ALA A 223 -5.35 26.33 -0.67
N GLY A 224 -6.40 26.45 -1.48
CA GLY A 224 -6.42 26.00 -2.86
C GLY A 224 -5.57 26.86 -3.78
N GLY A 225 -5.43 26.42 -5.03
CA GLY A 225 -4.62 27.07 -6.04
C GLY A 225 -5.06 28.51 -6.30
N MET A 226 -4.09 29.40 -6.51
CA MET A 226 -4.36 30.83 -6.72
C MET A 226 -5.29 31.12 -7.91
N LEU A 227 -5.17 30.35 -9.00
CA LEU A 227 -6.01 30.50 -10.19
C LEU A 227 -7.18 29.52 -10.16
N VAL A 228 -6.87 28.23 -10.05
CA VAL A 228 -7.89 27.17 -10.01
C VAL A 228 -7.54 26.19 -8.90
N GLY A 229 -8.44 26.04 -7.94
CA GLY A 229 -8.22 25.12 -6.86
C GLY A 229 -9.18 25.29 -5.70
N ASN A 230 -9.63 24.17 -5.15
CA ASN A 230 -10.47 24.16 -3.97
C ASN A 230 -9.61 24.28 -2.71
N GLY A 231 -10.13 24.98 -1.71
CA GLY A 231 -9.57 24.97 -0.37
C GLY A 231 -9.70 23.59 0.28
N GLY A 232 -8.74 23.24 1.13
CA GLY A 232 -8.78 21.99 1.90
C GLY A 232 -9.80 22.07 3.04
N SER A 233 -10.41 20.95 3.41
CA SER A 233 -11.31 20.92 4.57
C SER A 233 -10.56 21.16 5.88
N GLY A 234 -11.19 21.82 6.83
CA GLY A 234 -10.72 21.90 8.21
C GLY A 234 -10.80 20.54 8.91
N GLY A 235 -9.85 20.30 9.81
CA GLY A 235 -9.79 19.08 10.61
C GLY A 235 -10.84 19.07 11.72
N LEU A 236 -11.29 17.88 12.10
CA LEU A 236 -12.24 17.73 13.22
C LEU A 236 -11.57 18.09 14.56
N GLY A 237 -12.34 18.67 15.47
CA GLY A 237 -11.94 18.81 16.86
C GLY A 237 -11.81 17.44 17.55
N GLY A 238 -10.86 17.32 18.47
CA GLY A 238 -10.63 16.10 19.23
C GLY A 238 -11.75 15.82 20.24
N THR A 239 -11.93 14.57 20.60
CA THR A 239 -12.93 14.15 21.61
C THR A 239 -12.35 14.15 23.01
N ALA A 240 -13.13 14.54 24.02
CA ALA A 240 -12.65 14.48 25.40
C ALA A 240 -13.67 14.15 26.49
N GLY A 241 -13.18 13.90 27.71
CA GLY A 241 -14.04 13.74 28.89
C GLY A 241 -14.65 15.07 29.38
N ALA A 242 -13.86 16.15 29.41
CA ALA A 242 -14.31 17.43 29.94
C ALA A 242 -14.69 18.45 28.86
N VAL A 243 -13.77 18.81 27.97
CA VAL A 243 -13.97 19.84 26.94
C VAL A 243 -13.49 19.31 25.59
N GLY A 244 -14.39 19.26 24.61
CA GLY A 244 -14.05 18.87 23.23
C GLY A 244 -13.03 19.81 22.59
N GLY A 245 -12.46 19.40 21.47
CA GLY A 245 -11.64 20.29 20.64
C GLY A 245 -12.51 21.16 19.74
N ALA A 246 -12.09 22.40 19.46
CA ALA A 246 -12.70 23.18 18.38
C ALA A 246 -12.42 22.53 17.01
N GLY A 247 -13.36 22.65 16.07
CA GLY A 247 -13.10 22.28 14.68
C GLY A 247 -12.15 23.26 13.99
N GLY A 248 -11.33 22.75 13.07
CA GLY A 248 -10.43 23.57 12.27
C GLY A 248 -11.17 24.34 11.16
N ALA A 249 -10.71 25.53 10.82
CA ALA A 249 -11.30 26.29 9.71
C ALA A 249 -11.03 25.59 8.36
N GLY A 250 -11.95 25.73 7.41
CA GLY A 250 -11.73 25.36 6.02
C GLY A 250 -10.72 26.29 5.34
N GLY A 251 -10.04 25.77 4.32
CA GLY A 251 -9.10 26.52 3.51
C GLY A 251 -9.79 27.37 2.46
N GLN A 252 -9.15 28.46 2.04
CA GLN A 252 -9.70 29.36 1.03
C GLN A 252 -9.43 28.84 -0.39
N ALA A 253 -10.33 29.12 -1.33
CA ALA A 253 -10.03 29.02 -2.77
C ALA A 253 -9.44 30.33 -3.31
N GLY A 254 -8.80 30.26 -4.48
CA GLY A 254 -8.20 31.41 -5.17
C GLY A 254 -9.19 32.17 -6.06
N LEU A 255 -8.89 32.28 -7.36
CA LEU A 255 -9.76 32.94 -8.33
C LEU A 255 -10.99 32.10 -8.71
N PHE A 256 -10.78 30.80 -8.95
CA PHE A 256 -11.80 29.80 -9.24
C PHE A 256 -11.66 28.61 -8.29
N GLY A 257 -12.77 28.14 -7.72
CA GLY A 257 -12.79 26.96 -6.87
C GLY A 257 -13.70 27.12 -5.65
N VAL A 258 -14.03 26.03 -4.99
CA VAL A 258 -14.84 26.06 -3.77
C VAL A 258 -13.95 26.16 -2.53
N GLY A 259 -14.41 26.93 -1.54
CA GLY A 259 -13.78 26.95 -0.23
C GLY A 259 -13.90 25.59 0.44
N GLY A 260 -12.98 25.30 1.35
CA GLY A 260 -12.99 24.08 2.13
C GLY A 260 -14.08 24.12 3.20
N ALA A 261 -14.73 22.99 3.48
CA ALA A 261 -15.64 22.92 4.62
C ALA A 261 -14.89 23.13 5.95
N GLY A 262 -15.51 23.77 6.93
CA GLY A 262 -15.01 23.81 8.30
C GLY A 262 -15.13 22.44 8.97
N GLY A 263 -14.22 22.15 9.90
CA GLY A 263 -14.23 20.93 10.68
C GLY A 263 -15.31 20.96 11.76
N ALA A 264 -15.92 19.81 12.07
CA ALA A 264 -16.87 19.73 13.18
C ALA A 264 -16.15 19.92 14.53
N ALA A 265 -16.91 20.39 15.52
CA ALA A 265 -16.47 20.40 16.90
C ALA A 265 -16.27 18.99 17.44
N GLY A 266 -15.36 18.86 18.39
CA GLY A 266 -15.18 17.65 19.19
C GLY A 266 -16.27 17.48 20.23
N VAL A 267 -16.62 16.23 20.53
CA VAL A 267 -17.62 15.90 21.56
C VAL A 267 -16.97 15.77 22.94
N SER A 268 -17.73 16.13 23.99
CA SER A 268 -17.33 15.95 25.40
C SER A 268 -18.37 15.21 26.22
N SER A 269 -17.95 14.36 27.16
CA SER A 269 -18.87 13.66 28.09
C SER A 269 -19.61 14.57 29.07
N ASN A 270 -19.09 15.79 29.30
CA ASN A 270 -19.71 16.78 30.16
C ASN A 270 -20.56 17.83 29.40
N ASP A 271 -20.88 17.58 28.12
CA ASP A 271 -21.65 18.48 27.24
C ASP A 271 -21.10 19.94 27.14
N VAL A 272 -19.82 20.15 27.43
CA VAL A 272 -19.15 21.42 27.20
C VAL A 272 -18.86 21.54 25.70
N GLY A 273 -19.82 22.13 24.99
CA GLY A 273 -19.76 22.33 23.55
C GLY A 273 -18.53 23.13 23.12
N SER A 274 -17.85 22.63 22.09
CA SER A 274 -16.85 23.39 21.35
C SER A 274 -17.44 23.91 20.05
N ALA A 275 -16.89 25.01 19.52
CA ALA A 275 -17.32 25.55 18.24
C ALA A 275 -16.81 24.68 17.08
N GLY A 276 -17.63 24.50 16.06
CA GLY A 276 -17.17 24.02 14.76
C GLY A 276 -16.28 25.08 14.09
N GLY A 277 -15.47 24.63 13.14
CA GLY A 277 -14.68 25.51 12.29
C GLY A 277 -15.54 26.23 11.26
N ALA A 278 -15.16 27.45 10.93
CA ALA A 278 -15.77 28.18 9.81
C ALA A 278 -15.43 27.50 8.47
N GLY A 279 -16.35 27.56 7.51
CA GLY A 279 -16.06 27.26 6.12
C GLY A 279 -15.06 28.24 5.51
N GLY A 280 -14.37 27.80 4.48
CA GLY A 280 -13.46 28.62 3.71
C GLY A 280 -14.19 29.41 2.63
N ALA A 281 -13.67 30.58 2.27
CA ALA A 281 -14.18 31.39 1.19
C ALA A 281 -14.00 30.69 -0.16
N GLY A 282 -15.06 30.71 -0.98
CA GLY A 282 -15.02 30.33 -2.39
C GLY A 282 -14.24 31.30 -3.26
N GLY A 283 -14.04 30.91 -4.52
CA GLY A 283 -13.23 31.67 -5.48
C GLY A 283 -13.80 33.06 -5.78
N MET A 284 -12.90 34.04 -5.95
CA MET A 284 -13.28 35.45 -6.13
C MET A 284 -14.20 35.70 -7.34
N LEU A 285 -14.08 34.88 -8.39
CA LEU A 285 -14.87 35.04 -9.61
C LEU A 285 -15.93 33.94 -9.79
N PHE A 286 -15.65 32.71 -9.31
CA PHE A 286 -16.62 31.63 -9.28
C PHE A 286 -16.24 30.56 -8.23
N GLY A 287 -17.19 30.26 -7.34
CA GLY A 287 -17.01 29.27 -6.29
C GLY A 287 -17.94 29.47 -5.09
N ALA A 288 -18.40 28.37 -4.49
CA ALA A 288 -19.13 28.41 -3.21
C ALA A 288 -18.15 28.43 -2.03
N GLY A 289 -18.50 29.15 -0.97
CA GLY A 289 -17.83 29.11 0.35
C GLY A 289 -18.65 28.37 1.38
#